data_AF-A0A6A3GQA4-F1
#
_entry.id   AF-A0A6A3GQA4-F1
#
_cell.length_a   1.000
_cell.length_b   1.000
_cell.length_c   1.000
_cell.angle_alpha   90.00
_cell.angle_beta   90.00
_cell.angle_gamma   90.00
#
_symmetry.space_group_name_H-M   'P 1'
#
loop_
_entity.id
_entity.type
_entity.pdbx_description
1 polymer ?
#
loop_
_entity_poly.entity_id
_entity_poly.type
_entity_poly.pdbx_seq_one_letter_code
_entity_poly.pdbx_strand_id
1 'polypeptide(L)'
;MTGPAPLLAMRLLFRSKAEFSSLPHVADAVSLFLDSSVDLPLHKACKTGSQTLLNRIWSSSEIFAFENKDIPENPSWTLRRYIRTDRFYRRFQLRFSLIESIRLKNVEMVRWLLDKFQGVDIDRDVLLQTMATISIEVLQIFYDYDRAGHQQVEWDEGLMAEAIFKGRQDVIWWLHQNLPNQNFDRSEALMLAVRKGDIVMAEWLIDNGGQWGPPFPGYNIGHDTAAQGRLDILKWLSEGGRLDDGAVDKAAENGHLHLVRWLMDPVLDSFETLDNLSGEAVFAIHAAAANGHVQVAKYVRDRTKALSSKEQRSSAMEGQLKRLS
;
A
#
# COMPACT_ATOMS: atom_id res chain seq x y z
N MET A 1 -28.91 -11.34 -33.73
CA MET A 1 -28.43 -10.41 -32.69
C MET A 1 -28.51 -9.00 -33.27
N THR A 2 -29.32 -8.12 -32.67
CA THR A 2 -29.40 -6.71 -33.09
C THR A 2 -28.13 -5.99 -32.60
N GLY A 3 -27.31 -5.47 -33.52
CA GLY A 3 -26.13 -4.69 -33.16
C GLY A 3 -26.48 -3.44 -32.33
N PRO A 4 -25.47 -2.75 -31.76
CA PRO A 4 -25.70 -1.52 -31.01
C PRO A 4 -26.44 -0.50 -31.88
N ALA A 5 -27.40 0.23 -31.29
CA ALA A 5 -28.16 1.24 -32.02
C ALA A 5 -27.23 2.21 -32.78
N PRO A 6 -27.59 2.64 -34.00
CA PRO A 6 -26.71 3.46 -34.82
C PRO A 6 -26.38 4.78 -34.12
N LEU A 7 -25.15 5.26 -34.29
CA LEU A 7 -24.67 6.53 -33.73
C LEU A 7 -25.65 7.67 -34.06
N LEU A 8 -25.93 8.53 -33.08
CA LEU A 8 -26.81 9.69 -33.28
C LEU A 8 -26.32 10.56 -34.45
N ALA A 9 -25.00 10.76 -34.57
CA ALA A 9 -24.40 11.47 -35.68
C ALA A 9 -24.73 10.82 -37.04
N MET A 10 -24.71 9.49 -37.13
CA MET A 10 -25.11 8.77 -38.35
C MET A 10 -26.61 8.90 -38.60
N ARG A 11 -27.45 8.75 -37.58
CA ARG A 11 -28.90 8.95 -37.73
C ARG A 11 -29.24 10.35 -38.25
N LEU A 12 -28.55 11.39 -37.76
CA LEU A 12 -28.74 12.76 -38.23
C LEU A 12 -28.20 12.96 -39.65
N LEU A 13 -27.02 12.43 -39.95
CA LEU A 13 -26.43 12.47 -41.29
C LEU A 13 -27.35 11.81 -42.33
N PHE A 14 -27.81 10.59 -42.06
CA PHE A 14 -28.68 9.86 -42.98
C PHE A 14 -30.11 10.43 -43.04
N ARG A 15 -30.60 11.07 -41.97
CA ARG A 15 -31.86 11.83 -42.03
C ARG A 15 -31.76 13.04 -42.96
N SER A 16 -30.58 13.67 -43.08
CA SER A 16 -30.38 14.80 -44.01
C SER A 16 -30.28 14.37 -45.48
N LYS A 17 -30.09 13.08 -45.76
CA LYS A 17 -29.94 12.54 -47.13
C LYS A 17 -31.17 11.72 -47.53
N ALA A 18 -32.14 12.38 -48.17
CA ALA A 18 -33.43 11.78 -48.53
C ALA A 18 -33.31 10.49 -49.36
N GLU A 19 -32.27 10.36 -50.19
CA GLU A 19 -31.98 9.17 -51.01
C GLU A 19 -31.77 7.88 -50.20
N PHE A 20 -31.32 7.99 -48.95
CA PHE A 20 -31.05 6.84 -48.07
C PHE A 20 -32.17 6.59 -47.04
N SER A 21 -33.26 7.35 -47.09
CA SER A 21 -34.37 7.24 -46.12
C SER A 21 -35.06 5.88 -46.12
N SER A 22 -35.02 5.15 -47.24
CA SER A 22 -35.56 3.80 -47.40
C SER A 22 -34.57 2.69 -47.02
N LEU A 23 -33.31 3.02 -46.68
CA LEU A 23 -32.23 2.05 -46.48
C LEU A 23 -31.64 2.12 -45.04
N PRO A 24 -32.42 1.75 -44.00
CA PRO A 24 -31.96 1.86 -42.60
C PRO A 24 -30.72 1.01 -42.31
N HIS A 25 -30.57 -0.13 -43.00
CA HIS A 25 -29.41 -1.01 -42.88
C HIS A 25 -28.09 -0.35 -43.31
N VAL A 26 -28.12 0.67 -44.19
CA VAL A 26 -26.91 1.41 -44.59
C VAL A 26 -26.42 2.29 -43.43
N ALA A 27 -27.34 2.95 -42.72
CA ALA A 27 -26.99 3.73 -41.54
C ALA A 27 -26.42 2.83 -40.44
N ASP A 28 -26.98 1.63 -40.27
CA ASP A 28 -26.47 0.62 -39.33
C ASP A 28 -25.09 0.11 -39.74
N ALA A 29 -24.87 -0.19 -41.02
CA ALA A 29 -23.58 -0.66 -41.55
C ALA A 29 -22.48 0.41 -41.42
N VAL A 30 -22.77 1.66 -41.76
CA VAL A 30 -21.80 2.76 -41.58
C VAL A 30 -21.54 3.03 -40.11
N SER A 31 -22.56 2.95 -39.25
CA SER A 31 -22.36 3.06 -37.81
C SER A 31 -21.46 1.95 -37.27
N LEU A 32 -21.67 0.70 -37.71
CA LEU A 32 -20.84 -0.44 -37.31
C LEU A 32 -19.40 -0.28 -37.82
N PHE A 33 -19.24 0.19 -39.06
CA PHE A 33 -17.92 0.50 -39.62
C PHE A 33 -17.19 1.55 -38.77
N LEU A 34 -17.86 2.64 -38.41
CA LEU A 34 -17.26 3.68 -37.58
C LEU A 34 -16.86 3.16 -36.19
N ASP A 35 -17.70 2.33 -35.57
CA ASP A 35 -17.36 1.64 -34.32
C ASP A 35 -16.09 0.79 -34.50
N SER A 36 -15.95 0.04 -35.60
CA SER A 36 -14.75 -0.76 -35.87
C SER A 36 -13.52 0.07 -36.28
N SER A 37 -13.71 1.25 -36.85
CA SER A 37 -12.62 2.07 -37.43
C SER A 37 -11.77 2.81 -36.39
N VAL A 38 -12.33 3.07 -35.21
CA VAL A 38 -11.62 3.71 -34.10
C VAL A 38 -11.18 2.64 -33.12
N ASP A 39 -9.91 2.25 -33.18
CA ASP A 39 -9.27 1.41 -32.17
C ASP A 39 -9.09 2.21 -30.86
N LEU A 40 -10.17 2.33 -30.09
CA LEU A 40 -10.16 2.89 -28.73
C LEU A 40 -10.04 1.75 -27.71
N PRO A 41 -8.89 1.60 -27.01
CA PRO A 41 -8.77 0.64 -25.92
C PRO A 41 -9.79 0.89 -24.82
N LEU A 42 -10.31 -0.19 -24.21
CA LEU A 42 -11.36 -0.10 -23.19
C LEU A 42 -10.93 0.73 -21.98
N HIS A 43 -9.69 0.57 -21.49
CA HIS A 43 -9.17 1.35 -20.36
C HIS A 43 -9.09 2.86 -20.66
N LYS A 44 -8.83 3.26 -21.91
CA LYS A 44 -8.87 4.68 -22.31
C LYS A 44 -10.30 5.20 -22.34
N ALA A 45 -11.25 4.38 -22.78
CA ALA A 45 -12.67 4.74 -22.74
C ALA A 45 -13.19 4.89 -21.30
N CYS A 46 -12.67 4.10 -20.34
CA CYS A 46 -13.05 4.18 -18.92
C CYS A 46 -12.78 5.57 -18.33
N LYS A 47 -11.76 6.30 -18.82
CA LYS A 47 -11.46 7.68 -18.39
C LYS A 47 -12.61 8.66 -18.58
N THR A 48 -13.54 8.35 -19.49
CA THR A 48 -14.72 9.19 -19.73
C THR A 48 -15.83 8.97 -18.70
N GLY A 49 -15.76 7.90 -17.90
CA GLY A 49 -16.83 7.52 -16.96
C GLY A 49 -18.13 7.06 -17.63
N SER A 50 -18.17 6.95 -18.97
CA SER A 50 -19.40 6.72 -19.72
C SER A 50 -19.68 5.23 -19.93
N GLN A 51 -20.67 4.69 -19.22
CA GLN A 51 -21.12 3.31 -19.41
C GLN A 51 -21.72 3.07 -20.80
N THR A 52 -22.35 4.08 -21.41
CA THR A 52 -22.91 3.95 -22.77
C THR A 52 -21.82 3.74 -23.80
N LEU A 53 -20.68 4.43 -23.66
CA LEU A 53 -19.50 4.22 -24.50
C LEU A 53 -18.90 2.83 -24.27
N LEU A 54 -18.75 2.39 -23.02
CA LEU A 54 -18.22 1.07 -22.71
C LEU A 54 -19.10 -0.06 -23.25
N ASN A 55 -20.42 0.04 -23.06
CA ASN A 55 -21.39 -0.91 -23.63
C ASN A 55 -21.28 -0.96 -25.15
N ARG A 56 -21.17 0.20 -25.81
CA ARG A 56 -21.01 0.26 -27.27
C ARG A 56 -19.71 -0.42 -27.74
N ILE A 57 -18.61 -0.18 -27.04
CA ILE A 57 -17.33 -0.81 -27.33
C ILE A 57 -17.40 -2.33 -27.12
N TRP A 58 -18.06 -2.77 -26.05
CA TRP A 58 -18.20 -4.18 -25.72
C TRP A 58 -19.12 -4.92 -26.69
N SER A 59 -20.30 -4.37 -27.01
CA SER A 59 -21.26 -4.98 -27.94
C SER A 59 -20.69 -5.11 -29.35
N SER A 60 -19.92 -4.12 -29.82
CA SER A 60 -19.23 -4.24 -31.12
C SER A 60 -18.11 -5.28 -31.13
N SER A 61 -17.65 -5.76 -29.97
CA SER A 61 -16.71 -6.90 -29.89
C SER A 61 -17.41 -8.27 -29.85
N GLU A 62 -18.73 -8.35 -29.67
CA GLU A 62 -19.45 -9.63 -29.56
C GLU A 62 -19.38 -10.47 -30.83
N ILE A 63 -19.16 -9.84 -31.98
CA ILE A 63 -18.92 -10.49 -33.27
C ILE A 63 -17.72 -11.45 -33.20
N PHE A 64 -16.77 -11.19 -32.30
CA PHE A 64 -15.58 -12.01 -32.08
C PHE A 64 -15.69 -12.97 -30.88
N ALA A 65 -16.81 -12.96 -30.15
CA ALA A 65 -16.99 -13.81 -28.97
C ALA A 65 -17.31 -15.26 -29.32
N PHE A 66 -17.96 -15.48 -30.47
CA PHE A 66 -18.17 -16.79 -31.06
C PHE A 66 -17.19 -16.88 -32.23
N GLU A 67 -16.14 -17.70 -32.10
CA GLU A 67 -15.26 -17.99 -33.23
C GLU A 67 -16.10 -18.63 -34.34
N ASN A 68 -16.57 -17.81 -35.29
CA ASN A 68 -17.00 -18.36 -36.57
C ASN A 68 -15.78 -19.06 -37.17
N LYS A 69 -15.92 -20.36 -37.45
CA LYS A 69 -14.91 -21.17 -38.13
C LYS A 69 -14.57 -20.65 -39.54
N ASP A 70 -15.26 -19.62 -40.01
CA ASP A 70 -15.09 -18.97 -41.32
C ASP A 70 -14.09 -17.81 -41.31
N ILE A 71 -13.33 -17.60 -40.23
CA ILE A 71 -12.33 -16.53 -40.17
C ILE A 71 -11.08 -16.97 -40.97
N PRO A 72 -10.57 -16.13 -41.90
CA PRO A 72 -9.41 -16.45 -42.72
C PRO A 72 -8.16 -16.79 -41.90
N GLU A 73 -7.29 -17.66 -42.43
CA GLU A 73 -6.04 -18.16 -41.82
C GLU A 73 -5.11 -17.06 -41.28
N ASN A 74 -5.28 -15.81 -41.73
CA ASN A 74 -4.56 -14.64 -41.22
C ASN A 74 -5.54 -13.54 -40.78
N PRO A 75 -6.07 -13.62 -39.54
CA PRO A 75 -7.06 -12.67 -39.08
C PRO A 75 -6.47 -11.27 -38.86
N SER A 76 -7.14 -10.25 -39.40
CA SER A 76 -6.77 -8.85 -39.18
C SER A 76 -6.74 -8.48 -37.68
N TRP A 77 -5.67 -7.80 -37.29
CA TRP A 77 -5.45 -7.29 -35.93
C TRP A 77 -6.45 -6.18 -35.61
N THR A 78 -7.23 -6.32 -34.52
CA THR A 78 -8.09 -5.25 -33.98
C THR A 78 -8.23 -5.37 -32.46
N LEU A 79 -8.28 -4.25 -31.73
CA LEU A 79 -8.37 -4.29 -30.26
C LEU A 79 -9.65 -4.97 -29.75
N ARG A 80 -10.74 -4.88 -30.53
CA ARG A 80 -12.03 -5.52 -30.25
C ARG A 80 -11.97 -7.04 -30.31
N ARG A 81 -11.12 -7.61 -31.18
CA ARG A 81 -10.91 -9.05 -31.22
C ARG A 81 -10.12 -9.51 -30.00
N TYR A 82 -8.98 -8.85 -29.74
CA TYR A 82 -8.09 -9.23 -28.64
C TYR A 82 -8.77 -9.18 -27.26
N ILE A 83 -9.75 -8.28 -27.04
CA ILE A 83 -10.50 -8.23 -25.78
C ILE A 83 -11.39 -9.47 -25.55
N ARG A 84 -11.66 -10.27 -26.60
CA ARG A 84 -12.41 -11.53 -26.52
C ARG A 84 -11.49 -12.75 -26.58
N THR A 85 -10.43 -12.70 -27.37
CA THR A 85 -9.62 -13.88 -27.70
C THR A 85 -8.31 -14.00 -26.90
N ASP A 86 -7.66 -12.88 -26.54
CA ASP A 86 -6.33 -12.91 -25.94
C ASP A 86 -6.36 -12.75 -24.42
N ARG A 87 -5.88 -13.76 -23.70
CA ARG A 87 -5.88 -13.79 -22.23
C ARG A 87 -5.05 -12.66 -21.58
N PHE A 88 -3.93 -12.28 -22.18
CA PHE A 88 -3.01 -11.29 -21.60
C PHE A 88 -3.55 -9.89 -21.77
N TYR A 89 -4.09 -9.60 -22.96
CA TYR A 89 -4.76 -8.36 -23.27
C TYR A 89 -6.04 -8.20 -22.44
N ARG A 90 -6.81 -9.26 -22.21
CA ARG A 90 -7.96 -9.22 -21.29
C ARG A 90 -7.56 -8.83 -19.86
N ARG A 91 -6.52 -9.48 -19.31
CA ARG A 91 -5.94 -9.12 -17.99
C ARG A 91 -5.48 -7.67 -17.94
N PHE A 92 -4.72 -7.24 -18.95
CA PHE A 92 -4.26 -5.86 -19.08
C PHE A 92 -5.43 -4.87 -19.11
N GLN A 93 -6.44 -5.11 -19.96
CA GLN A 93 -7.59 -4.20 -20.06
C GLN A 93 -8.40 -4.15 -18.78
N LEU A 94 -8.63 -5.29 -18.11
CA LEU A 94 -9.34 -5.30 -16.83
C LEU A 94 -8.60 -4.49 -15.77
N ARG A 95 -7.31 -4.79 -15.55
CA ARG A 95 -6.45 -4.09 -14.58
C ARG A 95 -6.54 -2.56 -14.73
N PHE A 96 -6.23 -2.05 -15.91
CA PHE A 96 -6.20 -0.61 -16.13
C PHE A 96 -7.60 0.01 -16.12
N SER A 97 -8.63 -0.70 -16.58
CA SER A 97 -10.01 -0.21 -16.52
C SER A 97 -10.53 -0.14 -15.09
N LEU A 98 -10.19 -1.11 -14.22
CA LEU A 98 -10.52 -1.09 -12.80
C LEU A 98 -9.81 0.05 -12.07
N ILE A 99 -8.51 0.24 -12.32
CA ILE A 99 -7.75 1.36 -11.73
C ILE A 99 -8.41 2.71 -12.08
N GLU A 100 -8.79 2.91 -13.34
CA GLU A 100 -9.44 4.15 -13.77
C GLU A 100 -10.85 4.31 -13.18
N SER A 101 -11.66 3.24 -13.11
CA SER A 101 -13.01 3.32 -12.52
C SER A 101 -12.97 3.59 -11.01
N ILE A 102 -11.98 3.04 -10.29
CA ILE A 102 -11.69 3.31 -8.89
C ILE A 102 -11.30 4.78 -8.68
N ARG A 103 -10.40 5.32 -9.53
CA ARG A 103 -10.00 6.73 -9.49
C ARG A 103 -11.18 7.67 -9.72
N LEU A 104 -12.09 7.31 -10.63
CA LEU A 104 -13.33 8.05 -10.88
C LEU A 104 -14.40 7.83 -9.80
N LYS A 105 -14.16 6.92 -8.84
CA LYS A 105 -15.14 6.48 -7.82
C LYS A 105 -16.45 5.97 -8.44
N ASN A 106 -16.37 5.40 -9.64
CA ASN A 106 -17.53 4.89 -10.37
C ASN A 106 -17.74 3.41 -10.08
N VAL A 107 -18.49 3.12 -9.03
CA VAL A 107 -18.74 1.76 -8.54
C VAL A 107 -19.55 0.93 -9.53
N GLU A 108 -20.48 1.54 -10.25
CA GLU A 108 -21.26 0.85 -11.29
C GLU A 108 -20.37 0.37 -12.43
N MET A 109 -19.37 1.16 -12.81
CA MET A 109 -18.36 0.75 -13.80
C MET A 109 -17.49 -0.39 -13.30
N VAL A 110 -17.15 -0.44 -12.02
CA VAL A 110 -16.45 -1.59 -11.41
C VAL A 110 -17.30 -2.86 -11.55
N ARG A 111 -18.57 -2.81 -11.14
CA ARG A 111 -19.50 -3.96 -11.26
C ARG A 111 -19.64 -4.41 -12.71
N TRP A 112 -19.76 -3.47 -13.64
CA TRP A 112 -19.82 -3.76 -15.07
C TRP A 112 -18.57 -4.46 -15.58
N LEU A 113 -17.38 -4.02 -15.17
CA LEU A 113 -16.11 -4.65 -15.58
C LEU A 113 -16.01 -6.08 -15.08
N LEU A 114 -16.37 -6.35 -13.82
CA LEU A 114 -16.33 -7.70 -13.25
C LEU A 114 -17.33 -8.64 -13.93
N ASP A 115 -18.53 -8.16 -14.27
CA ASP A 115 -19.51 -8.93 -15.05
C ASP A 115 -18.98 -9.31 -16.46
N LYS A 116 -18.27 -8.39 -17.13
CA LYS A 116 -17.76 -8.62 -18.49
C LYS A 116 -16.48 -9.43 -18.56
N PHE A 117 -15.64 -9.37 -17.53
CA PHE A 117 -14.34 -10.03 -17.48
C PHE A 117 -14.32 -11.21 -16.49
N GLN A 118 -15.39 -12.00 -16.45
CA GLN A 118 -15.40 -13.25 -15.70
C GLN A 118 -14.21 -14.15 -16.07
N GLY A 119 -13.60 -14.79 -15.08
CA GLY A 119 -12.46 -15.70 -15.28
C GLY A 119 -11.10 -14.99 -15.36
N VAL A 120 -11.03 -13.70 -15.03
CA VAL A 120 -9.81 -12.91 -15.08
C VAL A 120 -9.42 -12.48 -13.67
N ASP A 121 -8.20 -12.84 -13.27
CA ASP A 121 -7.68 -12.51 -11.94
C ASP A 121 -7.55 -10.99 -11.74
N ILE A 122 -7.93 -10.52 -10.56
CA ILE A 122 -7.70 -9.16 -10.08
C ILE A 122 -6.35 -9.14 -9.40
N ASP A 123 -5.43 -8.35 -9.95
CA ASP A 123 -4.07 -8.25 -9.45
C ASP A 123 -3.97 -7.39 -8.18
N ARG A 124 -2.88 -7.62 -7.46
CA ARG A 124 -2.46 -6.80 -6.31
C ARG A 124 -2.60 -5.30 -6.57
N ASP A 125 -2.14 -4.81 -7.73
CA ASP A 125 -2.09 -3.38 -8.01
C ASP A 125 -3.47 -2.71 -8.01
N VAL A 126 -4.52 -3.41 -8.45
CA VAL A 126 -5.91 -2.94 -8.34
C VAL A 126 -6.36 -2.84 -6.88
N LEU A 127 -5.98 -3.80 -6.03
CA LEU A 127 -6.30 -3.77 -4.59
C LEU A 127 -5.58 -2.62 -3.88
N LEU A 128 -4.29 -2.41 -4.14
CA LEU A 128 -3.55 -1.27 -3.57
C LEU A 128 -4.17 0.06 -3.99
N GLN A 129 -4.59 0.18 -5.25
CA GLN A 129 -5.27 1.38 -5.74
C GLN A 129 -6.61 1.59 -5.02
N THR A 130 -7.35 0.52 -4.69
CA THR A 130 -8.58 0.58 -3.90
C THR A 130 -8.30 1.10 -2.50
N MET A 131 -7.25 0.62 -1.84
CA MET A 131 -6.84 1.08 -0.50
C MET A 131 -6.43 2.56 -0.48
N ALA A 132 -5.83 3.06 -1.57
CA ALA A 132 -5.52 4.47 -1.72
C ALA A 132 -6.77 5.36 -1.89
N THR A 133 -7.95 4.78 -2.16
CA THR A 133 -9.22 5.50 -2.28
C THR A 133 -10.15 5.21 -1.11
N ILE A 134 -10.97 6.17 -0.69
CA ILE A 134 -11.85 6.06 0.50
C ILE A 134 -12.97 4.99 0.36
N SER A 135 -13.03 4.23 -0.74
CA SER A 135 -14.17 3.34 -1.02
C SER A 135 -13.98 1.92 -0.46
N ILE A 136 -14.55 1.65 0.72
CA ILE A 136 -14.75 0.28 1.23
C ILE A 136 -15.73 -0.49 0.34
N GLU A 137 -16.68 0.20 -0.30
CA GLU A 137 -17.68 -0.44 -1.17
C GLU A 137 -17.03 -1.22 -2.32
N VAL A 138 -15.97 -0.69 -2.93
CA VAL A 138 -15.22 -1.41 -3.98
C VAL A 138 -14.55 -2.65 -3.42
N LEU A 139 -13.98 -2.57 -2.21
CA LEU A 139 -13.36 -3.71 -1.55
C LEU A 139 -14.39 -4.82 -1.27
N GLN A 140 -15.58 -4.43 -0.80
CA GLN A 140 -16.70 -5.36 -0.60
C GLN A 140 -17.12 -6.03 -1.91
N ILE A 141 -17.16 -5.29 -3.03
CA ILE A 141 -17.48 -5.87 -4.34
C ILE A 141 -16.45 -6.91 -4.75
N PHE A 142 -15.16 -6.65 -4.54
CA PHE A 142 -14.11 -7.63 -4.85
C PHE A 142 -14.22 -8.87 -3.96
N TYR A 143 -14.57 -8.70 -2.69
CA TYR A 143 -14.83 -9.81 -1.79
C TYR A 143 -16.03 -10.67 -2.21
N ASP A 144 -17.16 -10.03 -2.53
CA ASP A 144 -18.36 -10.73 -2.98
C ASP A 144 -18.10 -11.47 -4.29
N TYR A 145 -17.33 -10.86 -5.19
CA TYR A 145 -16.87 -11.49 -6.42
C TYR A 145 -15.99 -12.72 -6.15
N ASP A 146 -15.02 -12.62 -5.25
CA ASP A 146 -14.13 -13.73 -4.92
C ASP A 146 -14.89 -14.91 -4.27
N ARG A 147 -15.81 -14.60 -3.35
CA ARG A 147 -16.66 -15.56 -2.65
C ARG A 147 -17.67 -16.26 -3.55
N ALA A 148 -18.05 -15.66 -4.68
CA ALA A 148 -18.93 -16.27 -5.68
C ALA A 148 -18.30 -17.48 -6.41
N GLY A 149 -17.13 -17.96 -5.96
CA GLY A 149 -16.44 -19.14 -6.49
C GLY A 149 -15.42 -18.81 -7.57
N HIS A 150 -15.06 -17.53 -7.71
CA HIS A 150 -14.11 -17.09 -8.71
C HIS A 150 -12.65 -17.28 -8.28
N GLN A 151 -12.34 -17.18 -6.97
CA GLN A 151 -10.98 -17.33 -6.41
C GLN A 151 -9.92 -16.59 -7.25
N GLN A 152 -10.25 -15.34 -7.58
CA GLN A 152 -9.56 -14.54 -8.58
C GLN A 152 -8.94 -13.29 -7.98
N VAL A 153 -9.14 -13.04 -6.68
CA VAL A 153 -8.62 -11.84 -6.01
C VAL A 153 -7.40 -12.22 -5.17
N GLU A 154 -6.28 -11.55 -5.43
CA GLU A 154 -5.02 -11.78 -4.72
C GLU A 154 -5.01 -11.05 -3.37
N TRP A 155 -5.62 -11.64 -2.34
CA TRP A 155 -5.56 -11.15 -0.96
C TRP A 155 -4.19 -11.41 -0.32
N ASP A 156 -3.17 -10.69 -0.77
CA ASP A 156 -1.79 -10.90 -0.33
C ASP A 156 -1.55 -10.55 1.15
N GLU A 157 -0.40 -11.00 1.66
CA GLU A 157 0.00 -10.83 3.05
C GLU A 157 0.33 -9.37 3.43
N GLY A 158 0.77 -8.55 2.46
CA GLY A 158 1.19 -7.16 2.64
C GLY A 158 0.05 -6.14 2.59
N LEU A 159 -1.19 -6.58 2.35
CA LEU A 159 -2.38 -5.72 2.32
C LEU A 159 -2.59 -4.92 3.62
N MET A 160 -2.31 -5.52 4.79
CA MET A 160 -2.41 -4.80 6.07
C MET A 160 -1.35 -3.70 6.19
N ALA A 161 -0.11 -4.00 5.80
CA ALA A 161 0.99 -3.04 5.79
C ALA A 161 0.66 -1.82 4.90
N GLU A 162 0.13 -2.04 3.69
CA GLU A 162 -0.28 -0.96 2.80
C GLU A 162 -1.42 -0.12 3.39
N ALA A 163 -2.44 -0.74 3.96
CA ALA A 163 -3.55 -0.02 4.57
C ALA A 163 -3.08 0.91 5.70
N ILE A 164 -2.14 0.46 6.55
CA ILE A 164 -1.50 1.31 7.57
C ILE A 164 -0.66 2.42 6.92
N PHE A 165 0.10 2.09 5.88
CA PHE A 165 0.85 3.10 5.12
C PHE A 165 -0.04 4.16 4.48
N LYS A 166 -1.30 3.85 4.14
CA LYS A 166 -2.31 4.83 3.70
C LYS A 166 -3.11 5.47 4.82
N GLY A 167 -2.99 5.01 6.06
CA GLY A 167 -3.77 5.50 7.21
C GLY A 167 -5.23 5.03 7.19
N ARG A 168 -5.48 3.86 6.63
CA ARG A 168 -6.81 3.27 6.41
C ARG A 168 -7.11 2.18 7.43
N GLN A 169 -7.33 2.60 8.68
CA GLN A 169 -7.68 1.68 9.77
C GLN A 169 -9.01 0.95 9.50
N ASP A 170 -9.95 1.62 8.84
CA ASP A 170 -11.23 1.04 8.37
C ASP A 170 -11.03 -0.20 7.49
N VAL A 171 -10.00 -0.20 6.63
CA VAL A 171 -9.65 -1.36 5.81
C VAL A 171 -9.06 -2.49 6.65
N ILE A 172 -8.25 -2.19 7.68
CA ILE A 172 -7.73 -3.21 8.61
C ILE A 172 -8.88 -3.92 9.32
N TRP A 173 -9.84 -3.16 9.85
CA TRP A 173 -11.03 -3.71 10.50
C TRP A 173 -11.84 -4.57 9.55
N TRP A 174 -12.04 -4.10 8.32
CA TRP A 174 -12.76 -4.84 7.29
C TRP A 174 -12.04 -6.16 6.93
N LEU A 175 -10.72 -6.14 6.75
CA LEU A 175 -9.90 -7.32 6.44
C LEU A 175 -9.99 -8.34 7.57
N HIS A 176 -9.85 -7.90 8.82
CA HIS A 176 -9.94 -8.78 9.99
C HIS A 176 -11.31 -9.44 10.13
N GLN A 177 -12.40 -8.70 9.87
CA GLN A 177 -13.77 -9.23 9.99
C GLN A 177 -14.13 -10.20 8.85
N ASN A 178 -13.73 -9.89 7.60
CA ASN A 178 -14.18 -10.64 6.43
C ASN A 178 -13.21 -11.76 6.00
N LEU A 179 -11.92 -11.65 6.38
CA LEU A 179 -10.85 -12.58 6.03
C LEU A 179 -10.06 -13.04 7.28
N PRO A 180 -10.71 -13.61 8.32
CA PRO A 180 -10.05 -13.93 9.58
C PRO A 180 -8.99 -15.04 9.46
N ASN A 181 -9.14 -15.94 8.50
CA ASN A 181 -8.24 -17.08 8.28
C ASN A 181 -7.09 -16.77 7.31
N GLN A 182 -7.05 -15.57 6.73
CA GLN A 182 -6.01 -15.20 5.79
C GLN A 182 -4.70 -14.93 6.54
N ASN A 183 -3.60 -15.45 6.00
CA ASN A 183 -2.28 -15.29 6.59
C ASN A 183 -1.67 -13.93 6.23
N PHE A 184 -2.24 -12.85 6.78
CA PHE A 184 -1.67 -11.51 6.64
C PHE A 184 -0.38 -11.38 7.45
N ASP A 185 0.61 -10.69 6.87
CA ASP A 185 1.86 -10.36 7.57
C ASP A 185 1.60 -9.21 8.55
N ARG A 186 1.22 -9.60 9.76
CA ARG A 186 1.01 -8.68 10.88
C ARG A 186 2.32 -8.10 11.42
N SER A 187 3.46 -8.71 11.11
CA SER A 187 4.78 -8.28 11.60
C SER A 187 5.23 -7.04 10.84
N GLU A 188 5.14 -7.04 9.51
CA GLU A 188 5.39 -5.85 8.70
C GLU A 188 4.39 -4.73 9.03
N ALA A 189 3.10 -5.08 9.17
CA ALA A 189 2.05 -4.15 9.59
C ALA A 189 2.36 -3.48 10.94
N LEU A 190 2.82 -4.24 11.93
CA LEU A 190 3.19 -3.75 13.27
C LEU A 190 4.34 -2.74 13.18
N MET A 191 5.39 -3.07 12.42
CA MET A 191 6.54 -2.20 12.23
C MET A 191 6.14 -0.86 11.59
N LEU A 192 5.25 -0.89 10.59
CA LEU A 192 4.75 0.33 9.95
C LEU A 192 3.85 1.16 10.87
N ALA A 193 3.00 0.52 11.69
CA ALA A 193 2.16 1.23 12.66
C ALA A 193 3.03 2.01 13.66
N VAL A 194 4.06 1.36 14.20
CA VAL A 194 5.01 1.98 15.13
C VAL A 194 5.81 3.08 14.44
N ARG A 195 6.32 2.88 13.21
CA ARG A 195 7.02 3.95 12.46
C ARG A 195 6.16 5.19 12.20
N LYS A 196 4.84 5.03 12.08
CA LYS A 196 3.90 6.16 12.00
C LYS A 196 3.53 6.74 13.36
N GLY A 197 3.78 6.02 14.44
CA GLY A 197 3.39 6.37 15.78
C GLY A 197 1.92 6.11 16.09
N ASP A 198 1.30 5.16 15.39
CA ASP A 198 -0.03 4.65 15.70
C ASP A 198 0.09 3.52 16.73
N ILE A 199 0.34 3.90 17.99
CA ILE A 199 0.55 2.96 19.10
C ILE A 199 -0.69 2.09 19.33
N VAL A 200 -1.89 2.65 19.19
CA VAL A 200 -3.15 1.91 19.36
C VAL A 200 -3.27 0.78 18.33
N MET A 201 -2.94 1.06 17.07
CA MET A 201 -2.90 0.03 16.04
C MET A 201 -1.79 -1.00 16.29
N ALA A 202 -0.62 -0.56 16.78
CA ALA A 202 0.48 -1.45 17.13
C ALA A 202 0.09 -2.43 18.26
N GLU A 203 -0.52 -1.94 19.33
CA GLU A 203 -1.05 -2.76 20.44
C GLU A 203 -2.08 -3.77 19.92
N TRP A 204 -3.03 -3.30 19.11
CA TRP A 204 -4.02 -4.19 18.51
C TRP A 204 -3.39 -5.29 17.64
N LEU A 205 -2.38 -4.96 16.84
CA LEU A 205 -1.67 -5.93 16.02
C LEU A 205 -0.95 -6.97 16.89
N ILE A 206 -0.31 -6.57 17.99
CA ILE A 206 0.32 -7.48 18.96
C ILE A 206 -0.71 -8.43 19.56
N ASP A 207 -1.84 -7.91 20.03
CA ASP A 207 -2.94 -8.71 20.61
C ASP A 207 -3.54 -9.71 19.61
N ASN A 208 -3.41 -9.44 18.30
CA ASN A 208 -3.88 -10.29 17.21
C ASN A 208 -2.77 -11.12 16.57
N GLY A 209 -1.67 -11.35 17.28
CA GLY A 209 -0.60 -12.27 16.87
C GLY A 209 0.46 -11.66 15.96
N GLY A 210 0.52 -10.33 15.86
CA GLY A 210 1.64 -9.60 15.27
C GLY A 210 2.91 -9.85 16.07
N GLN A 211 3.94 -10.33 15.40
CA GLN A 211 5.22 -10.64 16.03
C GLN A 211 6.24 -9.57 15.64
N TRP A 212 7.16 -9.30 16.55
CA TRP A 212 8.32 -8.50 16.21
C TRP A 212 9.22 -9.31 15.27
N GLY A 213 9.66 -8.69 14.18
CA GLY A 213 10.63 -9.30 13.28
C GLY A 213 11.93 -9.68 14.03
N PRO A 214 12.73 -10.60 13.48
CA PRO A 214 14.04 -10.90 14.04
C PRO A 214 14.91 -9.63 14.07
N PRO A 215 15.77 -9.44 15.08
CA PRO A 215 16.71 -8.33 15.11
C PRO A 215 17.77 -8.54 14.02
N PHE A 216 17.53 -8.00 12.83
CA PHE A 216 18.52 -7.97 11.76
C PHE A 216 19.31 -6.66 11.82
N PRO A 217 20.62 -6.66 11.52
CA PRO A 217 21.39 -5.44 11.35
C PRO A 217 20.72 -4.52 10.29
N GLY A 218 20.30 -3.32 10.70
CA GLY A 218 19.57 -2.37 9.86
C GLY A 218 18.04 -2.39 10.01
N TYR A 219 17.49 -3.31 10.81
CA TYR A 219 16.06 -3.44 11.08
C TYR A 219 15.76 -3.07 12.53
N ASN A 220 15.90 -1.77 12.83
CA ASN A 220 15.88 -1.28 14.19
C ASN A 220 14.85 -0.16 14.37
N ILE A 221 13.71 -0.52 14.95
CA ILE A 221 12.62 0.42 15.16
C ILE A 221 12.94 1.47 16.23
N GLY A 222 13.77 1.14 17.22
CA GLY A 222 14.26 2.08 18.23
C GLY A 222 15.08 3.19 17.58
N HIS A 223 16.01 2.82 16.69
CA HIS A 223 16.85 3.75 15.93
C HIS A 223 16.04 4.66 15.02
N ASP A 224 15.10 4.10 14.25
CA ASP A 224 14.22 4.89 13.38
C ASP A 224 13.37 5.88 14.19
N THR A 225 12.81 5.41 15.30
CA THR A 225 11.98 6.23 16.19
C THR A 225 12.81 7.32 16.86
N ALA A 226 14.05 7.02 17.23
CA ALA A 226 15.00 7.96 17.80
C ALA A 226 15.44 9.02 16.79
N ALA A 227 15.70 8.64 15.54
CA ALA A 227 16.00 9.57 14.46
C ALA A 227 14.83 10.53 14.18
N GLN A 228 13.59 10.08 14.34
CA GLN A 228 12.39 10.92 14.22
C GLN A 228 12.11 11.80 15.46
N GLY A 229 12.78 11.56 16.59
CA GLY A 229 12.57 12.31 17.84
C GLY A 229 11.26 11.97 18.55
N ARG A 230 10.72 10.77 18.32
CA ARG A 230 9.42 10.34 18.86
C ARG A 230 9.57 9.71 20.24
N LEU A 231 9.69 10.56 21.26
CA LEU A 231 9.84 10.15 22.67
C LEU A 231 8.64 9.32 23.17
N ASP A 232 7.44 9.62 22.69
CA ASP A 232 6.21 8.88 23.02
C ASP A 232 6.32 7.40 22.66
N ILE A 233 6.79 7.10 21.45
CA ILE A 233 6.95 5.73 20.95
C ILE A 233 8.14 5.03 21.63
N LEU A 234 9.24 5.75 21.89
CA LEU A 234 10.40 5.16 22.56
C LEU A 234 10.11 4.76 24.00
N LYS A 235 9.28 5.53 24.71
CA LYS A 235 8.78 5.13 26.04
C LYS A 235 8.00 3.83 25.96
N TRP A 236 7.07 3.75 25.02
CA TRP A 236 6.27 2.54 24.79
C TRP A 236 7.13 1.32 24.40
N LEU A 237 8.12 1.50 23.51
CA LEU A 237 9.08 0.45 23.17
C LEU A 237 9.93 0.02 24.37
N SER A 238 10.32 0.96 25.24
CA SER A 238 11.07 0.68 26.47
C SER A 238 10.25 -0.12 27.48
N GLU A 239 8.97 0.23 27.66
CA GLU A 239 8.05 -0.53 28.52
C GLU A 239 7.88 -1.97 28.03
N GLY A 240 7.90 -2.18 26.71
CA GLY A 240 7.89 -3.51 26.08
C GLY A 240 9.24 -4.24 26.05
N GLY A 241 10.33 -3.65 26.57
CA GLY A 241 11.68 -4.23 26.51
C GLY A 241 12.24 -4.38 25.10
N ARG A 242 11.82 -3.52 24.16
CA ARG A 242 12.18 -3.55 22.73
C ARG A 242 13.08 -2.41 22.30
N LEU A 243 13.54 -1.61 23.24
CA LEU A 243 14.59 -0.63 22.98
C LEU A 243 15.93 -1.36 22.88
N ASP A 244 16.78 -0.92 21.96
CA ASP A 244 18.11 -1.50 21.77
C ASP A 244 19.22 -0.47 21.89
N ASP A 245 20.43 -1.00 21.90
CA ASP A 245 21.67 -0.25 22.01
C ASP A 245 21.86 0.62 20.75
N GLY A 246 22.21 1.89 20.94
CA GLY A 246 22.39 2.87 19.85
C GLY A 246 21.21 3.82 19.56
N ALA A 247 20.09 3.73 20.28
CA ALA A 247 19.03 4.75 20.18
C ALA A 247 19.56 6.16 20.54
N VAL A 248 20.52 6.24 21.47
CA VAL A 248 21.20 7.49 21.87
C VAL A 248 21.96 8.09 20.68
N ASP A 249 22.67 7.26 19.92
CA ASP A 249 23.46 7.70 18.77
C ASP A 249 22.58 8.34 17.72
N LYS A 250 21.45 7.69 17.38
CA LYS A 250 20.50 8.19 16.38
C LYS A 250 19.77 9.45 16.84
N ALA A 251 19.40 9.51 18.11
CA ALA A 251 18.85 10.72 18.71
C ALA A 251 19.87 11.88 18.67
N ALA A 252 21.15 11.58 18.92
CA ALA A 252 22.21 12.57 18.94
C ALA A 252 22.61 13.06 17.55
N GLU A 253 22.71 12.14 16.60
CA GLU A 253 22.95 12.39 15.17
C GLU A 253 21.92 13.37 14.59
N ASN A 254 20.65 13.29 15.03
CA ASN A 254 19.55 14.13 14.56
C ASN A 254 19.21 15.32 15.48
N GLY A 255 19.98 15.51 16.56
CA GLY A 255 19.86 16.70 17.41
C GLY A 255 18.71 16.69 18.42
N HIS A 256 18.11 15.53 18.70
CA HIS A 256 16.97 15.38 19.61
C HIS A 256 17.40 15.42 21.08
N LEU A 257 17.82 16.59 21.56
CA LEU A 257 18.36 16.78 22.92
C LEU A 257 17.41 16.28 24.02
N HIS A 258 16.10 16.49 23.87
CA HIS A 258 15.11 16.04 24.84
C HIS A 258 15.06 14.51 24.95
N LEU A 259 15.29 13.82 23.83
CA LEU A 259 15.31 12.37 23.76
C LEU A 259 16.60 11.80 24.32
N VAL A 260 17.75 12.40 23.99
CA VAL A 260 19.05 12.06 24.58
C VAL A 260 19.04 12.23 26.11
N ARG A 261 18.38 13.29 26.62
CA ARG A 261 18.21 13.48 28.07
C ARG A 261 17.48 12.32 28.71
N TRP A 262 16.38 11.87 28.08
CA TRP A 262 15.56 10.77 28.59
C TRP A 262 16.29 9.43 28.50
N LEU A 263 16.95 9.13 27.38
CA LEU A 263 17.71 7.88 27.18
C LEU A 263 18.90 7.75 28.14
N MET A 264 19.54 8.86 28.54
CA MET A 264 20.67 8.88 29.49
C MET A 264 20.24 9.13 30.95
N ASP A 265 18.94 9.08 31.25
CA ASP A 265 18.40 9.26 32.60
C ASP A 265 18.47 7.93 33.38
N PRO A 266 19.10 7.88 34.56
CA PRO A 266 19.28 6.68 35.39
C PRO A 266 18.00 5.99 35.86
N VAL A 267 16.82 6.56 35.60
CA VAL A 267 15.55 5.88 35.88
C VAL A 267 15.34 4.65 34.96
N LEU A 268 16.06 4.56 33.85
CA LEU A 268 16.07 3.39 32.94
C LEU A 268 17.01 2.25 33.43
N ASP A 269 17.15 2.06 34.75
CA ASP A 269 18.03 1.13 35.51
C ASP A 269 18.03 -0.35 35.06
N SER A 270 17.31 -0.72 34.00
CA SER A 270 17.15 -2.09 33.49
C SER A 270 17.92 -2.40 32.20
N PHE A 271 18.60 -1.44 31.58
CA PHE A 271 19.48 -1.74 30.45
C PHE A 271 20.91 -1.94 30.93
N GLU A 272 21.51 -3.07 30.55
CA GLU A 272 22.96 -3.38 30.66
C GLU A 272 23.84 -2.41 29.82
N THR A 273 23.44 -1.14 29.70
CA THR A 273 24.09 -0.09 28.90
C THR A 273 25.33 0.49 29.57
N LEU A 274 25.59 0.16 30.85
CA LEU A 274 26.70 0.73 31.62
C LEU A 274 28.08 0.23 31.19
N ASP A 275 28.21 -1.01 30.70
CA ASP A 275 29.53 -1.54 30.32
C ASP A 275 30.00 -1.05 28.93
N ASN A 276 29.08 -0.65 28.04
CA ASN A 276 29.38 -0.22 26.66
C ASN A 276 29.21 1.30 26.40
N LEU A 277 28.78 2.05 27.43
CA LEU A 277 28.48 3.49 27.40
C LEU A 277 29.66 4.35 26.91
N SER A 278 30.91 3.89 27.07
CA SER A 278 32.08 4.63 26.62
C SER A 278 32.27 4.63 25.09
N GLY A 279 31.89 3.56 24.40
CA GLY A 279 31.95 3.46 22.94
C GLY A 279 30.83 4.26 22.30
N GLU A 280 29.58 3.99 22.68
CA GLU A 280 28.38 4.66 22.15
C GLU A 280 28.39 6.15 22.44
N ALA A 281 28.74 6.59 23.66
CA ALA A 281 28.81 8.02 23.95
C ALA A 281 29.85 8.76 23.08
N VAL A 282 30.96 8.12 22.71
CA VAL A 282 31.96 8.71 21.81
C VAL A 282 31.41 8.84 20.39
N PHE A 283 30.68 7.84 19.89
CA PHE A 283 30.00 7.91 18.60
C PHE A 283 28.89 8.98 18.60
N ALA A 284 28.02 9.01 19.60
CA ALA A 284 26.99 10.03 19.76
C ALA A 284 27.55 11.45 19.79
N ILE A 285 28.67 11.69 20.49
CA ILE A 285 29.33 13.01 20.53
C ILE A 285 29.84 13.40 19.14
N HIS A 286 30.53 12.49 18.44
CA HIS A 286 31.05 12.77 17.10
C HIS A 286 29.92 12.99 16.08
N ALA A 287 28.88 12.16 16.10
CA ALA A 287 27.74 12.28 15.19
C ALA A 287 26.98 13.61 15.42
N ALA A 288 26.68 13.95 16.67
CA ALA A 288 26.06 15.22 17.02
C ALA A 288 26.93 16.42 16.61
N ALA A 289 28.25 16.34 16.81
CA ALA A 289 29.16 17.42 16.43
C ALA A 289 29.28 17.58 14.91
N ALA A 290 29.40 16.48 14.17
CA ALA A 290 29.48 16.46 12.71
C ALA A 290 28.24 17.08 12.05
N ASN A 291 27.06 16.85 12.63
CA ASN A 291 25.79 17.42 12.16
C ASN A 291 25.44 18.79 12.77
N GLY A 292 26.36 19.40 13.54
CA GLY A 292 26.17 20.76 14.09
C GLY A 292 25.30 20.84 15.35
N HIS A 293 24.92 19.73 15.95
CA HIS A 293 24.13 19.64 17.19
C HIS A 293 24.98 19.83 18.46
N VAL A 294 25.63 21.00 18.57
CA VAL A 294 26.59 21.33 19.64
C VAL A 294 26.04 21.15 21.05
N GLN A 295 24.75 21.46 21.27
CA GLN A 295 24.13 21.32 22.60
C GLN A 295 23.99 19.86 23.02
N VAL A 296 23.75 18.96 22.07
CA VAL A 296 23.67 17.52 22.33
C VAL A 296 25.06 16.96 22.64
N ALA A 297 26.06 17.28 21.82
CA ALA A 297 27.44 16.85 22.05
C ALA A 297 27.98 17.30 23.42
N LYS A 298 27.68 18.55 23.82
CA LYS A 298 28.01 19.06 25.16
C LYS A 298 27.32 18.26 26.27
N TYR A 299 26.02 18.03 26.13
CA TYR A 299 25.24 17.30 27.12
C TYR A 299 25.76 15.86 27.31
N VAL A 300 25.94 15.11 26.22
CA VAL A 300 26.43 13.72 26.26
C VAL A 300 27.80 13.68 26.93
N ARG A 301 28.75 14.53 26.52
CA ARG A 301 30.10 14.61 27.11
C ARG A 301 30.06 14.89 28.61
N ASP A 302 29.28 15.88 29.03
CA ASP A 302 29.22 16.29 30.42
C ASP A 302 28.55 15.19 31.28
N ARG A 303 27.57 14.48 30.73
CA ARG A 303 26.92 13.34 31.38
C ARG A 303 27.83 12.12 31.51
N THR A 304 28.55 11.74 30.46
CA THR A 304 29.50 10.62 30.48
C THR A 304 30.62 10.85 31.49
N LYS A 305 31.13 12.09 31.60
CA LYS A 305 32.11 12.47 32.64
C LYS A 305 31.57 12.35 34.06
N ALA A 306 30.31 12.73 34.27
CA ALA A 306 29.69 12.62 35.59
C ALA A 306 29.52 11.14 36.01
N LEU A 307 29.14 10.27 35.08
CA LEU A 307 28.97 8.83 35.33
C LEU A 307 30.29 8.14 35.66
N SER A 308 31.35 8.38 34.87
CA SER A 308 32.68 7.79 35.13
C SER A 308 33.27 8.23 36.47
N SER A 309 33.00 9.47 36.90
CA SER A 309 33.41 9.96 38.23
C SER A 309 32.65 9.30 39.39
N LYS A 310 31.40 8.84 39.16
CA LYS A 310 30.57 8.16 40.16
C LYS A 310 31.01 6.70 40.33
N GLU A 311 31.28 6.00 39.23
CA GLU A 311 31.80 4.62 39.22
C GLU A 311 33.16 4.50 39.91
N GLN A 312 34.06 5.45 39.66
CA GLN A 312 35.36 5.51 40.35
C GLN A 312 35.20 5.68 41.87
N ARG A 313 34.18 6.44 42.32
CA ARG A 313 33.90 6.65 43.75
C ARG A 313 33.25 5.42 44.40
N SER A 314 32.32 4.74 43.72
CA SER A 314 31.69 3.51 44.25
C SER A 314 32.71 2.37 44.34
N SER A 315 33.53 2.18 43.31
CA SER A 315 34.60 1.16 43.29
C SER A 315 35.65 1.40 44.38
N ALA A 316 36.05 2.66 44.62
CA ALA A 316 36.95 3.02 45.70
C ALA A 316 36.36 2.73 47.09
N MET A 317 35.05 2.95 47.28
CA MET A 317 34.34 2.71 48.53
C MET A 317 34.16 1.21 48.81
N GLU A 318 33.82 0.40 47.80
CA GLU A 318 33.76 -1.06 47.91
C GLU A 318 35.14 -1.69 48.19
N GLY A 319 36.19 -1.17 47.55
CA GLY A 319 37.57 -1.60 47.79
C GLY A 319 38.06 -1.27 49.21
N GLN A 320 37.57 -0.17 49.80
CA GLN A 320 37.84 0.16 51.20
C GLN A 320 37.06 -0.73 52.18
N LEU A 321 35.80 -1.03 51.88
CA LEU A 321 34.97 -1.94 52.70
C LEU A 321 35.54 -3.36 52.73
N LYS A 322 36.01 -3.89 51.59
CA LYS A 322 36.68 -5.21 51.50
C LYS A 322 38.03 -5.27 52.22
N ARG A 323 38.68 -4.13 52.50
CA ARG A 323 39.94 -4.07 53.27
C ARG A 323 39.71 -3.98 54.79
N LEU A 324 38.48 -3.69 55.22
CA LEU A 324 38.09 -3.53 56.62
C LEU A 324 37.33 -4.76 57.18
N SER A 325 37.00 -5.74 56.32
CA SER A 325 36.42 -7.06 56.66
C SER A 325 37.48 -8.14 56.72
#